data_AF-A0A7C5RCJ4-F1
#
_entry.id   AF-A0A7C5RCJ4-F1
#
_cell.length_a   1.000
_cell.length_b   1.000
_cell.length_c   1.000
_cell.angle_alpha   90.00
_cell.angle_beta   90.00
_cell.angle_gamma   90.00
#
_symmetry.space_group_name_H-M   'P 1'
#
loop_
_entity.id
_entity.type
_entity.pdbx_description
1 polymer ?
#
loop_
_entity_poly.entity_id
_entity_poly.type
_entity_poly.pdbx_seq_one_letter_code
_entity_poly.pdbx_strand_id
1 'polypeptide(L)'
;MDPIGLYEAVRGRSDFGELVEDLLDVALTTYNHHLIDPGEGERLADLYERGALHDADGFKFLCELAMRTEPEKFREVLRRRGLEV
;
A
#
# COMPACT_ATOMS: atom_id res chain seq x y z
N MET A 1 -12.57 -4.88 2.51
CA MET A 1 -11.59 -5.11 3.59
C MET A 1 -11.25 -3.76 4.18
N ASP A 2 -11.31 -3.60 5.50
CA ASP A 2 -11.01 -2.34 6.18
C ASP A 2 -9.49 -2.16 6.33
N PRO A 3 -8.88 -1.03 5.93
CA PRO A 3 -7.43 -0.82 6.02
C PRO A 3 -6.86 -0.91 7.43
N ILE A 4 -7.63 -0.54 8.46
CA ILE A 4 -7.20 -0.62 9.86
C ILE A 4 -7.16 -2.08 10.30
N GLY A 5 -8.19 -2.85 9.96
CA GLY A 5 -8.21 -4.30 10.18
C GLY A 5 -7.08 -5.04 9.47
N LEU A 6 -6.73 -4.62 8.25
CA LEU A 6 -5.59 -5.17 7.52
C LEU A 6 -4.27 -4.84 8.22
N TYR A 7 -4.06 -3.58 8.63
CA TYR A 7 -2.85 -3.17 9.35
C TYR A 7 -2.62 -3.98 10.62
N GLU A 8 -3.65 -4.13 11.47
CA GLU A 8 -3.56 -4.93 12.70
C GLU A 8 -3.23 -6.40 12.41
N ALA A 9 -3.74 -6.95 11.30
CA ALA A 9 -3.45 -8.33 10.89
C ALA A 9 -2.01 -8.54 10.40
N VAL A 10 -1.36 -7.48 9.87
CA VAL A 10 -0.05 -7.61 9.22
C VAL A 10 1.13 -7.04 9.99
N ARG A 11 0.92 -6.05 10.87
CA ARG A 11 2.02 -5.32 11.56
C ARG A 11 2.96 -6.19 12.39
N GLY A 12 2.49 -7.35 12.85
CA GLY A 12 3.28 -8.32 13.62
C GLY A 12 3.92 -9.43 12.79
N ARG A 13 3.67 -9.47 11.47
CA ARG A 13 4.21 -10.52 10.60
C ARG A 13 5.64 -10.22 10.19
N SER A 14 6.45 -11.26 10.04
CA SER A 14 7.84 -11.14 9.58
C SER A 14 7.96 -10.60 8.14
N ASP A 15 6.92 -10.79 7.32
CA ASP A 15 6.86 -10.38 5.92
C ASP A 15 6.20 -9.00 5.71
N PHE A 16 5.97 -8.24 6.79
CA PHE A 16 5.28 -6.95 6.70
C PHE A 16 6.02 -5.92 5.84
N GLY A 17 7.34 -5.83 5.97
CA GLY A 17 8.14 -4.90 5.16
C GLY A 17 8.05 -5.22 3.66
N GLU A 18 8.13 -6.51 3.32
CA GLU A 18 7.99 -6.96 1.92
C GLU A 18 6.57 -6.66 1.37
N LEU A 19 5.53 -6.75 2.22
CA LEU A 19 4.18 -6.37 1.84
C LEU A 19 4.08 -4.86 1.54
N VAL A 20 4.73 -4.02 2.34
CA VAL A 20 4.79 -2.57 2.09
C VAL A 20 5.47 -2.30 0.75
N GLU A 21 6.58 -2.98 0.45
CA GLU A 21 7.29 -2.85 -0.82
C GLU A 21 6.45 -3.29 -2.02
N ASP A 22 5.77 -4.45 -1.94
CA ASP A 22 4.86 -4.91 -3.01
C ASP A 22 3.74 -3.90 -3.28
N LEU A 23 3.13 -3.36 -2.23
CA LEU A 23 2.05 -2.38 -2.37
C LEU A 23 2.55 -1.05 -2.93
N LEU A 24 3.78 -0.65 -2.57
CA LEU A 24 4.45 0.52 -3.14
C LEU A 24 4.71 0.34 -4.63
N ASP A 25 5.19 -0.83 -5.06
CA ASP A 25 5.39 -1.13 -6.48
C ASP A 25 4.08 -1.04 -7.28
N VAL A 26 2.99 -1.59 -6.71
CA VAL A 26 1.64 -1.47 -7.30
C VAL A 26 1.23 0.00 -7.46
N ALA A 27 1.41 0.82 -6.41
CA ALA A 27 1.06 2.24 -6.44
C ALA A 27 1.93 3.04 -7.42
N LEU A 28 3.24 2.77 -7.49
CA LEU A 28 4.19 3.46 -8.37
C LEU A 28 3.99 3.09 -9.84
N THR A 29 3.58 1.84 -10.14
CA THR A 29 3.25 1.43 -11.51
C THR A 29 2.17 2.35 -12.11
N THR A 30 1.23 2.83 -11.28
CA THR A 30 0.13 3.70 -11.72
C THR A 30 0.42 5.19 -11.65
N TYR A 31 1.51 5.61 -11.01
CA TYR A 31 1.96 7.02 -11.06
C TYR A 31 2.17 7.49 -12.50
N ASN A 32 2.62 6.58 -13.38
CA ASN A 32 2.79 6.83 -14.80
C ASN A 32 1.49 7.04 -15.59
N HIS A 33 0.33 6.71 -15.02
CA HIS A 33 -0.97 6.73 -15.71
C HIS A 33 -1.89 7.91 -15.33
N HIS A 34 -1.40 8.91 -14.60
CA HIS A 34 -2.16 10.09 -14.13
C HIS A 34 -3.38 9.77 -13.25
N LEU A 35 -3.43 8.58 -12.62
CA LEU A 35 -4.49 8.19 -11.68
C LEU A 35 -4.21 8.62 -10.23
N ILE A 36 -3.08 9.29 -10.01
CA ILE A 36 -2.63 9.82 -8.74
C ILE A 36 -2.48 11.32 -8.92
N ASP A 37 -3.16 12.10 -8.09
CA ASP A 37 -3.00 13.55 -8.10
C ASP A 37 -1.61 13.93 -7.59
N PRO A 38 -0.99 15.04 -8.07
CA PRO A 38 0.36 15.43 -7.67
C PRO A 38 0.56 15.51 -6.15
N GLY A 39 -0.44 16.00 -5.41
CA GLY A 39 -0.37 16.09 -3.93
C GLY A 39 -0.37 14.73 -3.24
N GLU A 40 -0.99 13.70 -3.82
CA GLU A 40 -0.92 12.33 -3.31
C GLU A 40 0.45 11.71 -3.62
N GLY A 41 1.03 12.04 -4.78
CA GLY A 41 2.39 11.70 -5.14
C GLY A 41 3.43 12.27 -4.18
N GLU A 42 3.34 13.57 -3.91
CA GLU A 42 4.19 14.26 -2.93
C GLU A 42 4.05 13.65 -1.53
N ARG A 43 2.82 13.33 -1.11
CA ARG A 43 2.59 12.67 0.17
C ARG A 43 3.18 11.26 0.21
N LEU A 44 3.06 10.48 -0.86
CA LEU A 44 3.67 9.15 -0.95
C LEU A 44 5.20 9.24 -0.84
N ALA A 45 5.81 10.21 -1.52
CA ALA A 45 7.24 10.48 -1.45
C ALA A 45 7.68 10.87 -0.03
N ASP A 46 6.99 11.79 0.65
CA ASP A 46 7.29 12.17 2.04
C ASP A 46 7.24 10.97 3.00
N LEU A 47 6.20 10.14 2.88
CA LEU A 47 6.04 8.94 3.70
C LEU A 47 7.16 7.93 3.45
N TYR A 48 7.59 7.76 2.20
CA TYR A 48 8.70 6.88 1.84
C TYR A 48 10.03 7.39 2.40
N GLU A 49 10.36 8.67 2.17
CA GLU A 49 11.61 9.29 2.62
C GLU A 49 11.76 9.26 4.15
N ARG A 50 10.64 9.37 4.87
CA ARG A 50 10.62 9.35 6.34
C ARG A 50 10.48 7.94 6.93
N GLY A 51 10.34 6.91 6.09
CA GLY A 51 10.15 5.52 6.50
C GLY A 51 8.78 5.21 7.13
N ALA A 52 7.81 6.13 7.01
CA ALA A 52 6.52 6.09 7.69
C ALA A 52 5.47 5.22 6.98
N LEU A 53 5.82 4.55 5.86
CA LEU A 53 4.92 3.60 5.18
C LEU A 53 4.58 2.37 6.03
N HIS A 54 5.39 2.07 7.06
CA HIS A 54 5.17 0.97 7.99
C HIS A 54 4.25 1.34 9.16
N ASP A 55 3.93 2.63 9.32
CA ASP A 55 2.99 3.10 10.33
C ASP A 55 1.56 2.95 9.84
N ALA A 56 0.60 2.93 10.77
CA ALA A 56 -0.82 2.70 10.47
C ALA A 56 -1.35 3.64 9.38
N ASP A 57 -1.06 4.94 9.49
CA ASP A 57 -1.54 5.95 8.54
C ASP A 57 -0.86 5.83 7.16
N GLY A 58 0.44 5.52 7.14
CA GLY A 58 1.20 5.35 5.91
C GLY A 58 0.76 4.10 5.15
N PHE A 59 0.64 2.98 5.87
CA PHE A 59 0.16 1.73 5.31
C PHE A 59 -1.28 1.87 4.78
N LYS A 60 -2.17 2.51 5.55
CA LYS A 60 -3.54 2.76 5.12
C LYS A 60 -3.59 3.58 3.83
N PHE A 61 -2.85 4.70 3.79
CA PHE A 61 -2.78 5.53 2.60
C PHE A 61 -2.29 4.74 1.38
N LEU A 62 -1.27 3.90 1.57
CA LEU A 62 -0.73 3.04 0.52
C LEU A 62 -1.76 2.01 0.02
N CYS A 63 -2.49 1.36 0.92
CA CYS A 63 -3.56 0.44 0.56
C CYS A 63 -4.69 1.13 -0.20
N GLU A 64 -5.13 2.31 0.24
CA GLU A 64 -6.17 3.10 -0.42
C GLU A 64 -5.74 3.49 -1.83
N LEU A 65 -4.49 3.92 -1.99
CA LEU A 65 -3.91 4.28 -3.27
C LEU A 65 -3.86 3.07 -4.21
N ALA A 66 -3.23 1.97 -3.78
CA ALA A 66 -3.11 0.75 -4.58
C ALA A 66 -4.47 0.12 -4.93
N MET A 67 -5.44 0.14 -4.01
CA MET A 67 -6.79 -0.35 -4.27
C MET A 67 -7.53 0.49 -5.30
N ARG A 68 -7.33 1.81 -5.29
CA ARG A 68 -7.98 2.73 -6.22
C ARG A 68 -7.36 2.67 -7.61
N THR A 69 -6.02 2.61 -7.68
CA THR A 69 -5.30 2.71 -8.95
C THR A 69 -5.15 1.37 -9.65
N GLU A 70 -4.92 0.28 -8.92
CA GLU A 70 -4.62 -1.06 -9.43
C GLU A 70 -5.33 -2.14 -8.59
N PRO A 71 -6.68 -2.15 -8.56
CA PRO A 71 -7.46 -3.03 -7.68
C PRO A 71 -7.18 -4.52 -7.88
N GLU A 72 -6.88 -4.94 -9.12
CA GLU A 72 -6.60 -6.35 -9.44
C GLU A 72 -5.23 -6.79 -8.90
N LYS A 73 -4.18 -5.97 -9.09
CA LYS A 73 -2.85 -6.26 -8.54
C LYS A 73 -2.84 -6.18 -7.02
N PHE A 74 -3.56 -5.21 -6.44
CA PHE A 74 -3.75 -5.14 -5.00
C PHE A 74 -4.31 -6.44 -4.42
N ARG A 75 -5.39 -6.97 -5.01
CA ARG A 75 -5.96 -8.27 -4.62
C ARG A 75 -4.99 -9.42 -4.82
N GLU A 76 -4.25 -9.43 -5.91
CA GLU A 76 -3.24 -10.46 -6.19
C GLU A 76 -2.13 -10.48 -5.12
N VAL A 77 -1.63 -9.32 -4.70
CA VAL A 77 -0.66 -9.19 -3.60
C VAL A 77 -1.25 -9.75 -2.29
N LEU A 78 -2.48 -9.37 -1.94
CA LEU A 78 -3.15 -9.90 -0.76
C LEU A 78 -3.33 -11.42 -0.81
N ARG A 79 -3.75 -11.96 -1.97
CA ARG A 79 -3.92 -13.41 -2.16
C ARG A 79 -2.62 -14.17 -1.99
N ARG A 80 -1.53 -13.70 -2.62
CA ARG A 80 -0.19 -14.31 -2.52
C ARG A 80 0.31 -14.39 -1.08
N ARG A 81 -0.09 -13.43 -0.24
CA ARG A 81 0.31 -13.32 1.17
C ARG A 81 -0.70 -13.93 2.15
N GLY A 82 -1.77 -14.57 1.65
CA GLY A 82 -2.80 -15.20 2.46
C GLY A 82 -3.67 -14.21 3.24
N LEU A 83 -3.86 -13.00 2.71
CA LEU A 83 -4.62 -11.91 3.32
C LEU A 83 -5.98 -11.69 2.66
N GLU A 84 -6.24 -12.33 1.52
CA GLU A 84 -7.54 -12.32 0.85
C GLU A 84 -8.48 -13.32 1.54
N VAL A 85 -9.63 -12.83 2.03
CA VAL A 85 -10.71 -13.63 2.67
C VAL A 85 -11.94 -13.64 1.77
#